data_AF-A0A5U3G6H4-F1
#
_entry.id   AF-A0A5U3G6H4-F1
#
_cell.length_a   1.000
_cell.length_b   1.000
_cell.length_c   1.000
_cell.angle_alpha   90.00
_cell.angle_beta   90.00
_cell.angle_gamma   90.00
#
_symmetry.space_group_name_H-M   'P 1'
#
loop_
_entity.id
_entity.type
_entity.pdbx_description
1 polymer ?
#
loop_
_entity_poly.entity_id
_entity_poly.type
_entity_poly.pdbx_seq_one_letter_code
_entity_poly.pdbx_strand_id
1 'polypeptide(L)' 'MGKREDPQLRIRIPQDLKETLEKVARDNDRTLTAEITRRLRESLEREGILF' A
#
# COMPACT_ATOMS: atom_id res chain seq x y z
N MET A 1 17.13 -14.78 12.57
CA MET A 1 16.95 -13.87 11.42
C MET A 1 15.50 -13.41 11.44
N GLY A 2 15.26 -12.21 11.95
CA GLY A 2 13.98 -11.77 12.52
C GLY A 2 12.85 -11.65 11.50
N LYS A 3 11.84 -12.50 11.68
CA LYS A 3 10.42 -12.15 11.81
C LYS A 3 9.99 -10.90 11.00
N ARG A 4 9.48 -11.13 9.79
CA ARG A 4 8.56 -10.19 9.12
C ARG A 4 7.26 -10.18 9.93
N GLU A 5 7.22 -9.36 10.97
CA GLU A 5 6.07 -9.16 11.87
C GLU A 5 5.01 -8.25 11.26
N ASP A 6 5.16 -7.87 9.98
CA ASP A 6 4.14 -7.12 9.27
C ASP A 6 2.89 -7.99 9.10
N PRO A 7 1.75 -7.61 9.69
CA PRO A 7 0.50 -8.33 9.49
C PRO A 7 0.16 -8.32 8.00
N GLN A 8 0.06 -9.51 7.38
CA GLN A 8 -0.38 -9.63 6.01
C GLN A 8 -1.86 -9.29 5.92
N LEU A 9 -2.16 -8.06 5.51
CA LEU A 9 -3.53 -7.62 5.28
C LEU A 9 -4.08 -8.31 4.02
N ARG A 10 -4.94 -9.32 4.21
CA ARG A 10 -5.71 -9.91 3.10
C ARG A 10 -6.88 -8.98 2.76
N ILE A 11 -6.60 -7.97 1.94
CA ILE A 11 -7.58 -7.01 1.46
C ILE A 11 -8.24 -7.54 0.19
N ARG A 12 -9.57 -7.60 0.17
CA ARG A 12 -10.31 -7.80 -1.08
C ARG A 12 -10.54 -6.43 -1.70
N ILE A 13 -9.78 -6.13 -2.73
CA ILE A 13 -9.93 -4.91 -3.53
C ILE A 13 -10.63 -5.25 -4.86
N PRO A 14 -11.47 -4.35 -5.39
CA PRO A 14 -12.01 -4.51 -6.73
C PRO A 14 -10.88 -4.55 -7.77
N GLN A 15 -11.09 -5.30 -8.85
CA GLN A 15 -10.07 -5.55 -9.88
C GLN A 15 -9.53 -4.25 -10.48
N ASP A 16 -10.41 -3.30 -10.75
CA ASP A 16 -10.06 -1.98 -11.30
C ASP A 16 -9.06 -1.21 -10.41
N LEU A 17 -9.27 -1.26 -9.10
CA LEU A 17 -8.38 -0.64 -8.12
C LEU A 17 -7.03 -1.35 -8.08
N LYS A 18 -7.01 -2.69 -8.16
CA LYS A 18 -5.77 -3.47 -8.23
C LYS A 18 -4.95 -3.10 -9.47
N GLU A 19 -5.59 -3.06 -10.64
CA GLU A 19 -4.91 -2.70 -11.90
C GLU A 19 -4.36 -1.28 -11.87
N THR A 20 -5.13 -0.34 -11.31
CA THR A 20 -4.67 1.04 -11.14
C THR A 20 -3.47 1.10 -10.20
N LEU A 21 -3.52 0.41 -9.06
CA LEU A 21 -2.41 0.37 -8.11
C LEU A 21 -1.18 -0.34 -8.69
N GLU A 22 -1.34 -1.40 -9.49
CA GLU A 22 -0.24 -2.07 -10.17
C GLU A 22 0.41 -1.18 -11.23
N LYS A 23 -0.39 -0.40 -11.99
CA LYS A 23 0.14 0.59 -12.93
C LYS A 23 0.94 1.66 -12.22
N VAL A 24 0.41 2.23 -11.15
CA VAL A 24 1.09 3.29 -10.37
C VAL A 24 2.35 2.74 -9.71
N ALA A 25 2.29 1.54 -9.13
CA ALA A 25 3.45 0.86 -8.54
C ALA A 25 4.56 0.64 -9.58
N ARG A 26 4.19 0.21 -10.79
CA ARG A 26 5.12 0.00 -11.89
C ARG A 26 5.73 1.31 -12.39
N ASP A 27 4.95 2.38 -12.44
CA ASP A 27 5.41 3.72 -12.82
C ASP A 27 6.39 4.31 -11.78
N ASN A 28 6.21 3.97 -10.50
CA ASN A 28 7.06 4.41 -9.40
C ASN A 28 8.21 3.43 -9.06
N ASP A 29 8.48 2.42 -9.89
CA ASP A 29 9.49 1.37 -9.66
C ASP A 29 9.36 0.72 -8.26
N ARG A 30 8.11 0.53 -7.80
CA ARG A 30 7.77 0.03 -6.48
C ARG A 30 6.93 -1.24 -6.56
N THR A 31 6.96 -2.02 -5.49
CA THR A 31 6.03 -3.16 -5.35
C THR A 31 4.63 -2.65 -5.05
N LEU A 32 3.61 -3.39 -5.49
CA LEU A 32 2.21 -3.10 -5.19
C LEU A 32 1.98 -2.86 -3.69
N THR A 33 2.57 -3.70 -2.84
CA THR A 33 2.50 -3.57 -1.38
C THR A 33 3.13 -2.27 -0.90
N ALA A 34 4.32 -1.90 -1.40
CA ALA A 34 4.97 -0.65 -1.00
C ALA A 34 4.15 0.58 -1.40
N GLU A 35 3.50 0.54 -2.56
CA GLU A 35 2.62 1.61 -3.03
C GLU A 35 1.37 1.74 -2.15
N ILE A 36 0.72 0.60 -1.86
CA ILE A 36 -0.46 0.56 -0.98
C ILE A 36 -0.09 1.09 0.41
N THR A 37 1.00 0.61 1.00
CA THR A 37 1.45 1.05 2.33
C THR A 37 1.77 2.53 2.34
N ARG A 38 2.46 3.03 1.30
CA ARG A 38 2.77 4.46 1.17
C ARG A 38 1.49 5.28 1.09
N ARG A 39 0.56 4.92 0.22
CA ARG A 39 -0.68 5.68 0.00
C ARG A 39 -1.59 5.66 1.24
N LEU A 40 -1.62 4.55 1.97
CA LEU A 40 -2.29 4.46 3.25
C LEU A 40 -1.63 5.37 4.29
N ARG A 41 -0.30 5.35 4.40
CA ARG A 41 0.45 6.23 5.30
C ARG A 41 0.21 7.70 4.97
N GLU A 42 0.37 8.09 3.71
CA GLU A 42 0.14 9.46 3.25
C GLU A 42 -1.31 9.89 3.51
N SER A 43 -2.30 9.00 3.33
CA SER A 43 -3.70 9.30 3.64
C SER A 43 -3.92 9.53 5.14
N LEU A 44 -3.32 8.70 6.00
CA LEU A 44 -3.42 8.81 7.45
C LEU A 44 -2.66 10.03 8.00
N GLU A 45 -1.50 10.36 7.42
CA GLU A 45 -0.75 11.59 7.72
C GLU A 45 -1.56 12.83 7.31
N ARG A 46 -2.21 12.79 6.15
CA ARG A 46 -3.06 13.88 5.66
C ARG A 46 -4.31 14.09 6.51
N GLU A 47 -4.89 13.02 7.04
CA GLU A 47 -6.01 13.08 7.98
C GLU A 47 -5.55 13.47 9.41
N GLY A 48 -4.24 13.59 9.66
CA GLY A 48 -3.69 13.90 10.99
C GLY A 48 -3.84 12.76 12.00
N ILE A 49 -4.07 11.53 11.52
CA ILE A 49 -4.24 10.33 12.35
C ILE A 49 -2.89 9.69 12.68
N LEU A 50 -1.90 9.90 11.81
CA LEU A 50 -0.52 9.45 12.01
C LEU A 50 0.27 10.61 12.65
N PHE A 51 0.73 10.40 13.89
CA PHE A 51 1.51 11.34 14.71
C PHE A 51 3.02 11.18 14.49
#